data_AF-A0A2S6S2D9-F1
#
_entry.id   AF-A0A2S6S2D9-F1
#
_cell.length_a   1.000
_cell.length_b   1.000
_cell.length_c   1.000
_cell.angle_alpha   90.00
_cell.angle_beta   90.00
_cell.angle_gamma   90.00
#
_symmetry.space_group_name_H-M   'P 1'
#
loop_
_entity.id
_entity.type
_entity.pdbx_description
1 polymer ?
#
loop_
_entity_poly.entity_id
_entity_poly.type
_entity_poly.pdbx_seq_one_letter_code
_entity_poly.pdbx_strand_id
1 'polypeptide(L)'
;VVTPNLHELSQATQMSVKNQKEIISASRYLLSRHQFKFLVVTQSSKGMSVVCKNPKSKVVHLSAETREVYDVSGAGDTVVAVLAILLGAGYGIVDAARISNIAAGIVVEKAQTAVVFPYEILSRLRDRSLSFSTKKVMDLATIKENINLWREKGMKIGFTNGCFDLIHPGHIFLIEQAKKECDKLIVAINNDNSVRSIKGKSRPIQSDYSRASVLSALESVDAVIIFSEKTPFKLIKFIRPNVLVKGSDYKIGQVVGGNFVRKYGGRVKIVDLLSGFSSSKTISLLGS
;
A
#
# COMPACT_ATOMS: atom_id res chain seq x y z
N VAL A 1 -5.84 29.30 -7.84
CA VAL A 1 -4.69 28.96 -6.98
C VAL A 1 -3.45 29.38 -7.74
N VAL A 2 -2.38 29.80 -7.06
CA VAL A 2 -1.10 30.11 -7.71
C VAL A 2 -0.01 29.31 -7.04
N THR A 3 0.94 28.81 -7.81
CA THR A 3 1.97 27.84 -7.37
C THR A 3 3.39 28.38 -7.58
N PRO A 4 3.79 29.51 -6.96
CA PRO A 4 5.11 30.07 -7.21
C PRO A 4 6.20 29.20 -6.57
N ASN A 5 7.38 29.14 -7.18
CA ASN A 5 8.58 28.70 -6.47
C ASN A 5 9.14 29.82 -5.57
N LEU A 6 10.17 29.54 -4.78
CA LEU A 6 10.76 30.53 -3.86
C LEU A 6 11.32 31.77 -4.59
N HIS A 7 11.92 31.58 -5.76
CA HIS A 7 12.48 32.68 -6.55
C HIS A 7 11.38 33.61 -7.07
N GLU A 8 10.35 33.03 -7.69
CA GLU A 8 9.17 33.75 -8.19
C GLU A 8 8.43 34.47 -7.06
N LEU A 9 8.27 33.83 -5.89
CA LEU A 9 7.64 34.46 -4.73
C LEU A 9 8.44 35.66 -4.22
N SER A 10 9.77 35.52 -4.13
CA SER A 10 10.64 36.62 -3.69
C SER A 10 10.60 37.79 -4.67
N GLN A 11 10.68 37.51 -5.99
CA GLN A 11 10.59 38.54 -7.02
C GLN A 11 9.25 39.26 -7.04
N ALA A 12 8.14 38.52 -6.93
CA ALA A 12 6.80 39.10 -6.94
C ALA A 12 6.49 39.95 -5.69
N THR A 13 7.12 39.64 -4.56
CA THR A 13 6.84 40.32 -3.28
C THR A 13 7.91 41.34 -2.88
N GLN A 14 9.11 41.27 -3.46
CA GLN A 14 10.31 41.98 -3.02
C GLN A 14 10.64 41.73 -1.54
N MET A 15 10.30 40.53 -1.03
CA MET A 15 10.51 40.10 0.34
C MET A 15 11.49 38.91 0.42
N SER A 16 12.14 38.78 1.58
CA SER A 16 12.96 37.59 1.89
C SER A 16 12.08 36.35 2.05
N VAL A 17 12.61 35.19 1.67
CA VAL A 17 11.94 33.88 1.72
C VAL A 17 12.89 32.76 2.21
N LYS A 18 13.84 33.11 3.09
CA LYS A 18 14.92 32.21 3.54
C LYS A 18 14.44 31.13 4.51
N ASN A 19 13.36 31.39 5.23
CA ASN A 19 12.79 30.48 6.22
C ASN A 19 11.25 30.44 6.13
N GLN A 20 10.65 29.49 6.86
CA GLN A 20 9.22 29.24 6.78
C GLN A 20 8.36 30.43 7.24
N LYS A 21 8.83 31.21 8.23
CA LYS A 21 8.10 32.41 8.69
C LYS A 21 8.06 33.48 7.59
N GLU A 22 9.19 33.70 6.95
CA GLU A 22 9.35 34.62 5.82
C GLU A 22 8.50 34.20 4.61
N ILE A 23 8.53 32.91 4.25
CA ILE A 23 7.70 32.36 3.15
C ILE A 23 6.21 32.60 3.42
N ILE A 24 5.74 32.37 4.66
CA ILE A 24 4.35 32.62 5.05
C ILE A 24 4.01 34.11 4.96
N SER A 25 4.91 34.99 5.41
CA SER A 25 4.71 36.44 5.35
C SER A 25 4.58 36.94 3.91
N ALA A 26 5.52 36.56 3.04
CA ALA A 26 5.48 36.89 1.61
C ALA A 26 4.23 36.33 0.93
N SER A 27 3.85 35.09 1.26
CA SER A 27 2.62 34.48 0.73
C SER A 27 1.36 35.24 1.12
N ARG A 28 1.25 35.65 2.40
CA ARG A 28 0.11 36.44 2.90
C ARG A 28 0.07 37.84 2.29
N TYR A 29 1.23 38.45 2.09
CA TYR A 29 1.35 39.74 1.39
C TYR A 29 0.83 39.65 -0.05
N LEU A 30 1.13 38.57 -0.77
CA LEU A 30 0.64 38.36 -2.13
C LEU A 30 -0.86 38.05 -2.14
N LEU A 31 -1.34 37.20 -1.23
CA LEU A 31 -2.77 36.86 -1.09
C LEU A 31 -3.64 38.08 -0.74
N SER A 32 -3.11 39.07 -0.01
CA SER A 32 -3.87 40.28 0.34
C SER A 32 -4.06 41.21 -0.86
N ARG A 33 -3.10 41.25 -1.79
CA ARG A 33 -3.12 42.14 -2.98
C ARG A 33 -3.85 41.57 -4.19
N HIS A 34 -4.10 40.27 -4.20
CA HIS A 34 -4.71 39.60 -5.35
C HIS A 34 -5.93 38.76 -4.98
N GLN A 35 -6.71 38.34 -5.98
CA GLN A 35 -7.98 37.62 -5.76
C GLN A 35 -7.82 36.10 -5.56
N PHE A 36 -6.59 35.58 -5.53
CA PHE A 36 -6.36 34.15 -5.34
C PHE A 36 -6.74 33.69 -3.92
N LYS A 37 -7.43 32.54 -3.80
CA LYS A 37 -7.80 31.96 -2.49
C LYS A 37 -6.65 31.25 -1.78
N PHE A 38 -5.74 30.66 -2.55
CA PHE A 38 -4.63 29.85 -2.05
C PHE A 38 -3.35 30.10 -2.85
N LEU A 39 -2.22 30.07 -2.14
CA LEU A 39 -0.88 29.92 -2.68
C LEU A 39 -0.34 28.52 -2.33
N VAL A 40 0.30 27.85 -3.28
CA VAL A 40 1.02 26.59 -3.06
C VAL A 40 2.49 26.82 -3.43
N VAL A 41 3.30 27.21 -2.44
CA VAL A 41 4.69 27.59 -2.66
C VAL A 41 5.56 26.35 -2.75
N THR A 42 6.19 26.10 -3.89
CA THR A 42 7.15 25.00 -4.05
C THR A 42 8.52 25.40 -3.51
N GLN A 43 9.16 24.50 -2.76
CA GLN A 43 10.41 24.73 -2.01
C GLN A 43 11.47 23.66 -2.35
N SER A 44 11.42 23.09 -3.55
CA SER A 44 12.34 22.06 -4.03
C SER A 44 12.47 20.89 -3.03
N SER A 45 13.68 20.57 -2.56
CA SER A 45 13.94 19.49 -1.59
C SER A 45 13.30 19.72 -0.21
N LYS A 46 12.79 20.92 0.09
CA LYS A 46 12.03 21.20 1.31
C LYS A 46 10.53 20.91 1.14
N GLY A 47 10.06 20.61 -0.07
CA GLY A 47 8.67 20.24 -0.36
C GLY A 47 7.82 21.43 -0.78
N MET A 48 6.64 21.61 -0.20
CA MET A 48 5.76 22.73 -0.53
C MET A 48 4.89 23.22 0.62
N SER A 49 4.41 24.46 0.55
CA SER A 49 3.52 25.06 1.54
C SER A 49 2.22 25.56 0.94
N VAL A 50 1.12 25.13 1.53
CA VAL A 50 -0.23 25.59 1.20
C VAL A 50 -0.63 26.71 2.16
N VAL A 51 -0.82 27.91 1.63
CA VAL A 51 -1.21 29.11 2.37
C VAL A 51 -2.58 29.57 1.86
N CYS A 52 -3.53 29.69 2.77
CA CYS A 52 -4.88 30.20 2.48
C CYS A 52 -4.94 31.71 2.71
N LYS A 53 -5.77 32.41 1.92
CA LYS A 53 -6.05 33.84 2.09
C LYS A 53 -6.66 34.16 3.46
N ASN A 54 -7.46 33.24 4.01
CA ASN A 54 -8.00 33.40 5.35
C ASN A 54 -6.86 33.27 6.38
N PRO A 55 -6.52 34.35 7.13
CA PRO A 55 -5.39 34.32 8.06
C PRO A 55 -5.60 33.37 9.24
N LYS A 56 -6.85 32.99 9.54
CA LYS A 56 -7.20 32.00 10.58
C LYS A 56 -6.96 30.55 10.14
N SER A 57 -6.82 30.30 8.83
CA SER A 57 -6.55 28.96 8.33
C SER A 57 -5.11 28.54 8.64
N LYS A 58 -4.95 27.29 9.09
CA LYS A 58 -3.64 26.70 9.35
C LYS A 58 -2.86 26.58 8.04
N VAL A 59 -1.61 27.06 8.05
CA VAL A 59 -0.66 26.80 6.96
C VAL A 59 -0.24 25.34 7.01
N VAL A 60 -0.31 24.65 5.88
CA VAL A 60 0.11 23.25 5.79
C VAL A 60 1.43 23.20 5.03
N HIS A 61 2.45 22.63 5.65
CA HIS A 61 3.71 22.32 4.99
C HIS A 61 3.77 20.81 4.73
N LEU A 62 4.13 20.47 3.49
CA LEU A 62 4.26 19.11 2.99
C LEU A 62 5.73 18.91 2.64
N SER A 63 6.44 18.07 3.40
CA SER A 63 7.84 17.75 3.12
C SER A 63 8.01 17.15 1.72
N ALA A 64 9.15 17.38 1.06
CA ALA A 64 9.43 16.80 -0.24
C ALA A 64 9.42 15.26 -0.19
N GLU A 65 8.94 14.66 -1.26
CA GLU A 65 8.97 13.22 -1.48
C GLU A 65 10.17 12.88 -2.38
N THR A 66 11.40 12.92 -1.87
CA THR A 66 12.58 12.56 -2.68
C THR A 66 13.49 11.58 -1.96
N ARG A 67 13.78 10.45 -2.60
CA ARG A 67 14.96 9.62 -2.30
C ARG A 67 15.90 9.72 -3.50
N GLU A 68 17.04 10.38 -3.29
CA GLU A 68 18.08 10.68 -4.30
C GLU A 68 17.56 11.55 -5.47
N VAL A 69 18.13 12.74 -5.61
CA VAL A 69 17.69 13.75 -6.60
C VAL A 69 18.59 13.65 -7.84
N TYR A 70 18.00 13.39 -9.00
CA TYR A 70 18.73 13.35 -10.28
C TYR A 70 18.55 14.66 -11.06
N ASP A 71 17.31 15.04 -11.38
CA ASP A 71 16.98 16.23 -12.20
C ASP A 71 15.72 16.92 -11.70
N VAL A 72 15.72 18.26 -11.60
CA VAL A 72 14.57 19.05 -11.10
C VAL A 72 13.72 19.66 -12.22
N SER A 73 14.06 19.39 -13.48
CA SER A 73 13.34 19.90 -14.64
C SER A 73 11.93 19.28 -14.77
N GLY A 74 10.89 20.09 -15.00
CA GLY A 74 9.50 19.63 -15.20
C GLY A 74 8.69 19.31 -13.93
N ALA A 75 9.30 19.34 -12.74
CA ALA A 75 8.60 19.09 -11.47
C ALA A 75 7.51 20.14 -11.18
N GLY A 76 7.78 21.41 -11.49
CA GLY A 76 6.82 22.51 -11.33
C GLY A 76 5.58 22.34 -12.21
N ASP A 77 5.76 22.04 -13.50
CA ASP A 77 4.66 21.81 -14.44
C ASP A 77 3.80 20.62 -14.02
N THR A 78 4.44 19.57 -13.50
CA THR A 78 3.75 18.40 -12.93
C THR A 78 2.87 18.79 -11.75
N VAL A 79 3.37 19.64 -10.84
CA VAL A 79 2.56 20.15 -9.72
C VAL A 79 1.35 20.90 -10.25
N VAL A 80 1.53 21.80 -11.21
CA VAL A 80 0.43 22.60 -11.77
C VAL A 80 -0.62 21.70 -12.42
N ALA A 81 -0.20 20.76 -13.25
CA ALA A 81 -1.09 19.85 -13.97
C ALA A 81 -1.92 18.99 -13.01
N VAL A 82 -1.27 18.31 -12.05
CA VAL A 82 -1.96 17.44 -11.09
C VAL A 82 -2.88 18.23 -10.17
N LEU A 83 -2.45 19.41 -9.72
CA LEU A 83 -3.26 20.29 -8.88
C LEU A 83 -4.50 20.78 -9.64
N ALA A 84 -4.37 21.15 -10.92
CA ALA A 84 -5.49 21.57 -11.75
C ALA A 84 -6.53 20.44 -11.93
N ILE A 85 -6.07 19.22 -12.22
CA ILE A 85 -6.95 18.04 -12.37
C ILE A 85 -7.74 17.79 -11.09
N LEU A 86 -7.07 17.74 -9.94
CA LEU A 86 -7.71 17.38 -8.67
C LEU A 86 -8.66 18.46 -8.17
N LEU A 87 -8.29 19.73 -8.31
CA LEU A 87 -9.19 20.83 -7.98
C LEU A 87 -10.40 20.87 -8.92
N GLY A 88 -10.20 20.61 -10.21
CA GLY A 88 -11.29 20.48 -11.19
C GLY A 88 -12.25 19.33 -10.86
N ALA A 89 -11.74 18.25 -10.27
CA ALA A 89 -12.53 17.13 -9.76
C ALA A 89 -13.15 17.38 -8.37
N GLY A 90 -13.00 18.57 -7.79
CA GLY A 90 -13.63 18.96 -6.52
C GLY A 90 -12.88 18.54 -5.26
N TYR A 91 -11.63 18.07 -5.36
CA TYR A 91 -10.82 17.72 -4.19
C TYR A 91 -10.36 18.98 -3.43
N GLY A 92 -10.16 18.82 -2.11
CA GLY A 92 -9.63 19.88 -1.25
C GLY A 92 -8.19 20.25 -1.61
N ILE A 93 -7.83 21.53 -1.45
CA ILE A 93 -6.50 22.04 -1.84
C ILE A 93 -5.33 21.34 -1.15
N VAL A 94 -5.50 20.91 0.11
CA VAL A 94 -4.44 20.23 0.86
C VAL A 94 -4.18 18.84 0.30
N ASP A 95 -5.24 18.09 -0.05
CA ASP A 95 -5.11 16.77 -0.65
C ASP A 95 -4.58 16.87 -2.09
N ALA A 96 -5.07 17.85 -2.85
CA ALA A 96 -4.55 18.16 -4.19
C ALA A 96 -3.04 18.47 -4.14
N ALA A 97 -2.60 19.33 -3.23
CA ALA A 97 -1.19 19.66 -3.04
C ALA A 97 -0.37 18.43 -2.58
N ARG A 98 -0.94 17.58 -1.71
CA ARG A 98 -0.26 16.35 -1.25
C ARG A 98 0.01 15.38 -2.40
N ILE A 99 -0.98 15.15 -3.26
CA ILE A 99 -0.83 14.26 -4.42
C ILE A 99 0.12 14.90 -5.45
N SER A 100 0.04 16.22 -5.63
CA SER A 100 0.95 16.96 -6.52
C SER A 100 2.41 16.89 -6.06
N ASN A 101 2.66 16.96 -4.75
CA ASN A 101 4.00 16.81 -4.17
C ASN A 101 4.59 15.42 -4.41
N ILE A 102 3.75 14.37 -4.36
CA ILE A 102 4.15 13.00 -4.68
C ILE A 102 4.49 12.88 -6.18
N ALA A 103 3.62 13.41 -7.03
CA ALA A 103 3.81 13.40 -8.47
C ALA A 103 5.12 14.11 -8.88
N ALA A 104 5.40 15.27 -8.29
CA ALA A 104 6.65 15.99 -8.49
C ALA A 104 7.87 15.18 -8.04
N GLY A 105 7.79 14.52 -6.87
CA GLY A 105 8.86 13.64 -6.38
C GLY A 105 9.19 12.52 -7.36
N ILE A 106 8.18 11.87 -7.92
CA ILE A 106 8.35 10.81 -8.92
C ILE A 106 9.03 11.34 -10.20
N VAL A 107 8.66 12.54 -10.66
CA VAL A 107 9.28 13.15 -11.85
C VAL A 107 10.75 13.47 -11.62
N VAL A 108 11.08 13.98 -10.43
CA VAL A 108 12.47 14.33 -10.06
C VAL A 108 13.38 13.09 -9.93
N GLU A 109 12.80 11.93 -9.66
CA GLU A 109 13.49 10.64 -9.60
C GLU A 109 13.79 10.06 -11.01
N LYS A 110 13.19 10.61 -12.06
CA LYS A 110 13.41 10.16 -13.45
C LYS A 110 14.44 11.06 -14.14
N ALA A 111 15.25 10.47 -15.02
CA ALA A 111 16.17 11.24 -15.85
C ALA A 111 15.40 12.01 -16.95
N GLN A 112 15.83 13.24 -17.23
CA GLN A 112 15.30 14.11 -18.30
C GLN A 112 13.85 14.56 -18.07
N THR A 113 13.24 15.20 -19.08
CA THR A 113 11.83 15.61 -19.06
C THR A 113 10.92 14.38 -19.02
N ALA A 114 10.53 13.98 -17.83
CA ALA A 114 9.72 12.79 -17.61
C ALA A 114 8.27 13.15 -17.25
N VAL A 115 7.35 12.28 -17.66
CA VAL A 115 5.95 12.35 -17.26
C VAL A 115 5.67 11.43 -16.08
N VAL A 116 4.61 11.72 -15.34
CA VAL A 116 4.11 10.86 -14.27
C VAL A 116 2.76 10.28 -14.66
N PHE A 117 2.61 8.98 -14.51
CA PHE A 117 1.37 8.27 -14.76
C PHE A 117 0.57 8.06 -13.47
N PRO A 118 -0.77 7.96 -13.53
CA PRO A 118 -1.60 7.76 -12.35
C PRO A 118 -1.22 6.54 -11.50
N TYR A 119 -0.79 5.43 -12.12
CA TYR A 119 -0.41 4.22 -11.40
C TYR A 119 0.84 4.43 -10.52
N GLU A 120 1.76 5.31 -10.91
CA GLU A 120 2.98 5.62 -10.15
C GLU A 120 2.63 6.41 -8.89
N ILE A 121 1.74 7.40 -9.03
CA ILE A 121 1.21 8.19 -7.91
C ILE A 121 0.44 7.28 -6.94
N LEU A 122 -0.41 6.38 -7.46
CA LEU A 122 -1.14 5.42 -6.64
C LEU A 122 -0.20 4.45 -5.91
N SER A 123 0.87 3.98 -6.57
CA SER A 123 1.88 3.14 -5.93
C SER A 123 2.55 3.87 -4.76
N ARG A 124 2.94 5.14 -4.96
CA ARG A 124 3.62 5.93 -3.93
C ARG A 124 2.68 6.33 -2.78
N LEU A 125 1.41 6.58 -3.06
CA LEU A 125 0.37 6.78 -2.04
C LEU A 125 0.15 5.51 -1.20
N ARG A 126 0.17 4.33 -1.85
CA ARG A 126 0.14 3.06 -1.15
C ARG A 126 1.37 2.93 -0.25
N ASP A 127 2.58 3.16 -0.75
CA ASP A 127 3.82 3.10 0.04
C ASP A 127 3.77 4.01 1.29
N ARG A 128 3.14 5.18 1.21
CA ARG A 128 3.04 6.12 2.34
C ARG A 128 2.03 5.70 3.40
N SER A 129 0.96 5.02 3.01
CA SER A 129 0.01 4.42 3.96
C SER A 129 0.60 3.21 4.70
N LEU A 130 1.84 2.83 4.40
CA LEU A 130 2.36 1.48 4.60
C LEU A 130 3.76 1.47 5.20
N SER A 131 3.82 1.38 6.53
CA SER A 131 4.96 0.79 7.24
C SER A 131 5.36 -0.54 6.59
N PHE A 132 6.66 -0.90 6.63
CA PHE A 132 7.38 -2.06 6.06
C PHE A 132 6.59 -3.37 5.78
N SER A 133 5.48 -3.62 6.47
CA SER A 133 4.66 -4.82 6.38
C SER A 133 4.04 -5.05 4.98
N THR A 134 3.47 -4.06 4.30
CA THR A 134 2.63 -4.36 3.11
C THR A 134 3.34 -4.43 1.76
N LYS A 135 4.67 -4.30 1.70
CA LYS A 135 5.43 -4.69 0.50
C LYS A 135 5.14 -6.13 0.07
N LYS A 136 4.76 -6.96 1.04
CA LYS A 136 4.39 -8.36 0.80
C LYS A 136 2.95 -8.50 0.32
N VAL A 137 2.09 -7.48 0.42
CA VAL A 137 0.72 -7.53 -0.11
C VAL A 137 0.76 -7.20 -1.60
N MET A 138 0.47 -8.19 -2.45
CA MET A 138 0.69 -8.11 -3.89
C MET A 138 -0.58 -8.40 -4.68
N ASP A 139 -0.73 -7.72 -5.82
CA ASP A 139 -1.71 -8.10 -6.83
C ASP A 139 -1.19 -9.27 -7.70
N LEU A 140 -2.05 -9.77 -8.59
CA LEU A 140 -1.74 -10.93 -9.43
C LEU A 140 -0.60 -10.65 -10.43
N ALA A 141 -0.44 -9.41 -10.91
CA ALA A 141 0.64 -9.07 -11.83
C ALA A 141 1.98 -9.10 -11.10
N THR A 142 2.06 -8.40 -9.97
CA THR A 142 3.26 -8.27 -9.15
C THR A 142 3.74 -9.62 -8.61
N ILE A 143 2.82 -10.45 -8.11
CA ILE A 143 3.21 -11.77 -7.59
C ILE A 143 3.66 -12.71 -8.71
N LYS A 144 3.16 -12.54 -9.94
CA LYS A 144 3.60 -13.34 -11.09
C LYS A 144 5.08 -13.11 -11.38
N GLU A 145 5.50 -11.85 -11.37
CA GLU A 145 6.91 -11.47 -11.57
C GLU A 145 7.78 -12.05 -10.46
N ASN A 146 7.36 -11.91 -9.19
CA ASN A 146 8.06 -12.51 -8.06
C ASN A 146 8.15 -14.04 -8.16
N ILE A 147 7.07 -14.72 -8.55
CA ILE A 147 7.06 -16.17 -8.76
C ILE A 147 8.05 -16.58 -9.84
N ASN A 148 8.13 -15.85 -10.95
CA ASN A 148 9.10 -16.12 -12.01
C ASN A 148 10.53 -15.96 -11.50
N LEU A 149 10.83 -14.86 -10.81
CA LEU A 149 12.14 -14.61 -10.21
C LEU A 149 12.53 -15.69 -9.18
N TRP A 150 11.59 -16.14 -8.35
CA TRP A 150 11.84 -17.21 -7.38
C TRP A 150 12.13 -18.54 -8.09
N ARG A 151 11.41 -18.85 -9.16
CA ARG A 151 11.64 -20.06 -9.97
C ARG A 151 12.97 -20.04 -10.70
N GLU A 152 13.34 -18.91 -11.29
CA GLU A 152 14.65 -18.72 -11.94
C GLU A 152 15.80 -18.96 -10.95
N LYS A 153 15.59 -18.60 -9.68
CA LYS A 153 16.53 -18.87 -8.57
C LYS A 153 16.42 -20.28 -7.98
N GLY A 154 15.58 -21.16 -8.54
CA GLY A 154 15.37 -22.51 -8.04
C GLY A 154 14.67 -22.59 -6.68
N MET A 155 14.04 -21.50 -6.21
CA MET A 155 13.39 -21.44 -4.90
C MET A 155 12.08 -22.24 -4.88
N LYS A 156 11.85 -22.95 -3.78
CA LYS A 156 10.63 -23.71 -3.53
C LYS A 156 9.53 -22.78 -3.01
N ILE A 157 8.40 -22.76 -3.71
CA ILE A 157 7.25 -21.90 -3.38
C ILE A 157 6.22 -22.70 -2.57
N GLY A 158 5.91 -22.23 -1.39
CA GLY A 158 4.82 -22.72 -0.55
C GLY A 158 3.59 -21.84 -0.64
N PHE A 159 2.43 -22.46 -0.43
CA PHE A 159 1.15 -21.78 -0.42
C PHE A 159 0.29 -22.27 0.74
N THR A 160 -0.32 -21.33 1.46
CA THR A 160 -1.41 -21.59 2.40
C THR A 160 -2.50 -20.55 2.22
N ASN A 161 -3.70 -20.84 2.71
CA ASN A 161 -4.80 -19.88 2.67
C ASN A 161 -5.79 -20.07 3.81
N GLY A 162 -6.49 -18.99 4.15
CA GLY A 162 -7.50 -18.96 5.21
C GLY A 162 -8.16 -17.59 5.31
N CYS A 163 -9.16 -17.46 6.17
CA CYS A 163 -9.77 -16.15 6.44
C CYS A 163 -8.87 -15.26 7.30
N PHE A 164 -8.15 -15.86 8.27
CA PHE A 164 -7.27 -15.16 9.21
C PHE A 164 -7.93 -13.92 9.85
N ASP A 165 -9.15 -14.10 10.38
CA ASP A 165 -9.99 -13.00 10.86
C ASP A 165 -9.37 -12.26 12.06
N LEU A 166 -9.14 -12.99 13.15
CA LEU A 166 -8.29 -12.53 14.25
C LEU A 166 -7.09 -13.48 14.34
N ILE A 167 -5.89 -12.94 14.16
CA ILE A 167 -4.65 -13.71 14.29
C ILE A 167 -4.49 -14.15 15.74
N HIS A 168 -4.09 -15.41 15.91
CA HIS A 168 -3.88 -16.05 17.20
C HIS A 168 -2.73 -17.07 17.06
N PRO A 169 -2.20 -17.63 18.17
CA PRO A 169 -1.05 -18.53 18.13
C PRO A 169 -1.20 -19.72 17.15
N GLY A 170 -2.39 -20.31 17.04
CA GLY A 170 -2.65 -21.36 16.04
C GLY A 170 -2.39 -20.94 14.58
N HIS A 171 -2.70 -19.69 14.19
CA HIS A 171 -2.39 -19.18 12.85
C HIS A 171 -0.88 -19.00 12.65
N ILE A 172 -0.20 -18.44 13.66
CA ILE A 172 1.25 -18.21 13.64
C ILE A 172 1.97 -19.55 13.47
N PHE A 173 1.60 -20.55 14.27
CA PHE A 173 2.14 -21.90 14.17
C PHE A 173 1.93 -22.51 12.77
N LEU A 174 0.72 -22.44 12.22
CA LEU A 174 0.45 -22.94 10.86
C LEU A 174 1.36 -22.27 9.81
N ILE A 175 1.53 -20.95 9.89
CA ILE A 175 2.34 -20.17 8.95
C ILE A 175 3.82 -20.53 9.08
N GLU A 176 4.34 -20.66 10.31
CA GLU A 176 5.71 -21.07 10.56
C GLU A 176 5.99 -22.49 10.04
N GLN A 177 5.07 -23.43 10.29
CA GLN A 177 5.20 -24.78 9.74
C GLN A 177 5.12 -24.77 8.21
N ALA A 178 4.29 -23.91 7.62
CA ALA A 178 4.26 -23.77 6.17
C ALA A 178 5.56 -23.21 5.59
N LYS A 179 6.15 -22.23 6.27
CA LYS A 179 7.44 -21.64 5.88
C LYS A 179 8.57 -22.67 5.93
N LYS A 180 8.63 -23.54 6.94
CA LYS A 180 9.65 -24.61 7.02
C LYS A 180 9.66 -25.56 5.81
N GLU A 181 8.57 -25.62 5.05
CA GLU A 181 8.42 -26.53 3.92
C GLU A 181 8.82 -25.90 2.56
N CYS A 182 9.21 -24.61 2.56
CA CYS A 182 9.49 -23.80 1.36
C CYS A 182 10.48 -22.64 1.59
N ASP A 183 11.06 -22.11 0.51
CA ASP A 183 11.92 -20.92 0.57
C ASP A 183 11.09 -19.64 0.54
N LYS A 184 9.95 -19.67 -0.15
CA LYS A 184 9.03 -18.54 -0.32
C LYS A 184 7.60 -18.93 -0.02
N LEU A 185 7.01 -18.32 1.02
CA LEU A 185 5.64 -18.60 1.44
C LEU A 185 4.68 -17.51 0.97
N ILE A 186 3.69 -17.94 0.18
CA ILE A 186 2.54 -17.13 -0.20
C ILE A 186 1.36 -17.49 0.70
N VAL A 187 0.78 -16.48 1.36
CA VAL A 187 -0.44 -16.61 2.16
C VAL A 187 -1.60 -15.93 1.45
N ALA A 188 -2.60 -16.69 1.04
CA ALA A 188 -3.79 -16.13 0.41
C ALA A 188 -4.93 -15.95 1.41
N ILE A 189 -5.62 -14.80 1.35
CA ILE A 189 -6.76 -14.51 2.20
C ILE A 189 -8.01 -14.16 1.39
N ASN A 190 -9.15 -14.60 1.89
CA ASN A 190 -10.45 -14.23 1.32
C ASN A 190 -10.75 -12.74 1.59
N ASN A 191 -11.29 -12.05 0.60
CA ASN A 191 -11.84 -10.72 0.76
C ASN A 191 -13.09 -10.72 1.66
N ASP A 192 -13.55 -9.56 2.08
CA ASP A 192 -14.64 -9.47 3.07
C ASP A 192 -15.95 -10.08 2.58
N ASN A 193 -16.29 -9.92 1.30
CA ASN A 193 -17.49 -10.49 0.69
C ASN A 193 -17.44 -12.02 0.67
N SER A 194 -16.28 -12.58 0.33
CA SER A 194 -16.05 -14.03 0.32
C SER A 194 -16.19 -14.60 1.72
N VAL A 195 -15.57 -13.97 2.73
CA VAL A 195 -15.72 -14.41 4.13
C VAL A 195 -17.17 -14.32 4.61
N ARG A 196 -17.89 -13.23 4.31
CA ARG A 196 -19.32 -13.10 4.62
C ARG A 196 -20.15 -14.25 4.04
N SER A 197 -19.86 -14.62 2.80
CA SER A 197 -20.59 -15.71 2.12
C SER A 197 -20.32 -17.11 2.70
N ILE A 198 -19.18 -17.28 3.39
CA ILE A 198 -18.75 -18.57 3.97
C ILE A 198 -19.15 -18.66 5.45
N LYS A 199 -19.00 -17.57 6.21
CA LYS A 199 -19.09 -17.55 7.68
C LYS A 199 -20.27 -16.74 8.22
N GLY A 200 -21.05 -16.08 7.36
CA GLY A 200 -22.22 -15.27 7.73
C GLY A 200 -21.92 -13.77 7.81
N LYS A 201 -22.98 -12.95 7.93
CA LYS A 201 -22.92 -11.48 7.83
C LYS A 201 -22.09 -10.81 8.93
N SER A 202 -21.95 -11.44 10.10
CA SER A 202 -21.18 -10.94 11.24
C SER A 202 -19.66 -11.15 11.10
N ARG A 203 -19.20 -11.73 9.99
CA ARG A 203 -17.79 -12.01 9.71
C ARG A 203 -17.39 -11.47 8.33
N PRO A 204 -16.16 -10.99 8.12
CA PRO A 204 -15.08 -10.91 9.10
C PRO A 204 -15.27 -9.73 10.07
N ILE A 205 -14.57 -9.76 11.20
CA ILE A 205 -14.48 -8.63 12.13
C ILE A 205 -13.48 -7.60 11.61
N GLN A 206 -12.35 -8.08 11.07
CA GLN A 206 -11.33 -7.23 10.47
C GLN A 206 -11.46 -7.22 8.95
N SER A 207 -11.29 -6.05 8.32
CA SER A 207 -11.26 -5.95 6.87
C SER A 207 -10.13 -6.78 6.26
N ASP A 208 -10.31 -7.21 5.01
CA ASP A 208 -9.30 -7.94 4.24
C ASP A 208 -7.97 -7.22 4.21
N TYR A 209 -7.96 -5.91 4.05
CA TYR A 209 -6.76 -5.11 4.11
C TYR A 209 -6.06 -5.18 5.47
N SER A 210 -6.81 -5.04 6.57
CA SER A 210 -6.24 -5.13 7.92
C SER A 210 -5.63 -6.51 8.18
N ARG A 211 -6.34 -7.57 7.78
CA ARG A 211 -5.87 -8.96 7.89
C ARG A 211 -4.62 -9.19 7.05
N ALA A 212 -4.60 -8.69 5.81
CA ALA A 212 -3.43 -8.76 4.94
C ALA A 212 -2.23 -8.02 5.54
N SER A 213 -2.45 -6.83 6.09
CA SER A 213 -1.42 -6.03 6.73
C SER A 213 -0.78 -6.77 7.90
N VAL A 214 -1.58 -7.37 8.79
CA VAL A 214 -1.05 -8.13 9.93
C VAL A 214 -0.25 -9.35 9.45
N LEU A 215 -0.76 -10.11 8.48
CA LEU A 215 -0.04 -11.26 7.92
C LEU A 215 1.26 -10.85 7.24
N SER A 216 1.26 -9.72 6.55
CA SER A 216 2.43 -9.19 5.86
C SER A 216 3.54 -8.75 6.84
N ALA A 217 3.19 -8.40 8.08
CA ALA A 217 4.15 -8.10 9.13
C ALA A 217 4.94 -9.35 9.60
N LEU A 218 4.41 -10.56 9.37
CA LEU A 218 5.05 -11.79 9.84
C LEU A 218 6.30 -12.10 9.01
N GLU A 219 7.39 -12.41 9.70
CA GLU A 219 8.67 -12.77 9.06
C GLU A 219 8.54 -13.98 8.15
N SER A 220 7.79 -15.00 8.58
CA SER A 220 7.56 -16.24 7.85
C SER A 220 6.75 -16.08 6.56
N VAL A 221 6.18 -14.91 6.28
CA VAL A 221 5.36 -14.63 5.10
C VAL A 221 6.19 -13.83 4.09
N ASP A 222 6.30 -14.31 2.85
CA ASP A 222 6.99 -13.59 1.76
C ASP A 222 6.02 -12.82 0.86
N ALA A 223 4.79 -13.30 0.72
CA ALA A 223 3.73 -12.59 0.00
C ALA A 223 2.34 -12.89 0.56
N VAL A 224 1.44 -11.92 0.44
CA VAL A 224 0.03 -11.99 0.79
C VAL A 224 -0.81 -11.62 -0.44
N ILE A 225 -1.79 -12.45 -0.76
CA ILE A 225 -2.72 -12.20 -1.87
C ILE A 225 -4.15 -12.19 -1.33
N ILE A 226 -4.93 -11.17 -1.69
CA ILE A 226 -6.36 -11.10 -1.40
C ILE A 226 -7.15 -11.64 -2.61
N PHE A 227 -8.08 -12.56 -2.39
CA PHE A 227 -8.91 -13.14 -3.46
C PHE A 227 -10.39 -13.18 -3.07
N SER A 228 -11.28 -13.22 -4.07
CA SER A 228 -12.73 -13.06 -3.86
C SER A 228 -13.51 -14.37 -3.97
N GLU A 229 -12.94 -15.38 -4.61
CA GLU A 229 -13.59 -16.66 -4.82
C GLU A 229 -13.83 -17.41 -3.51
N LYS A 230 -14.85 -18.29 -3.48
CA LYS A 230 -15.13 -19.15 -2.33
C LYS A 230 -13.97 -20.10 -2.01
N THR A 231 -13.21 -20.49 -3.03
CA THR A 231 -12.09 -21.42 -2.88
C THR A 231 -10.84 -20.87 -3.55
N PRO A 232 -9.64 -21.23 -3.04
CA PRO A 232 -8.37 -20.76 -3.59
C PRO A 232 -7.98 -21.46 -4.89
N PHE A 233 -8.83 -22.32 -5.47
CA PHE A 233 -8.42 -23.24 -6.54
C PHE A 233 -7.86 -22.53 -7.78
N LYS A 234 -8.50 -21.44 -8.22
CA LYS A 234 -8.00 -20.64 -9.35
C LYS A 234 -6.61 -20.06 -9.05
N LEU A 235 -6.43 -19.55 -7.84
CA LEU A 235 -5.16 -18.99 -7.40
C LEU A 235 -4.08 -20.07 -7.29
N ILE A 236 -4.41 -21.27 -6.82
CA ILE A 236 -3.50 -22.42 -6.82
C ILE A 236 -3.09 -22.80 -8.25
N LYS A 237 -4.02 -22.78 -9.22
CA LYS A 237 -3.70 -23.03 -10.64
C LYS A 237 -2.79 -21.96 -11.23
N PHE A 238 -2.99 -20.70 -10.83
CA PHE A 238 -2.16 -19.58 -11.26
C PHE A 238 -0.74 -19.67 -10.67
N ILE A 239 -0.64 -19.88 -9.35
CA ILE A 239 0.63 -19.90 -8.64
C ILE A 239 1.41 -21.18 -8.93
N ARG A 240 0.75 -22.34 -9.03
CA ARG A 240 1.36 -23.67 -9.10
C ARG A 240 2.45 -23.88 -8.02
N PRO A 241 2.10 -23.86 -6.73
CA PRO A 241 3.07 -23.99 -5.65
C PRO A 241 3.70 -25.39 -5.60
N ASN A 242 4.92 -25.49 -5.09
CA ASN A 242 5.61 -26.76 -4.84
C ASN A 242 5.04 -27.48 -3.60
N VAL A 243 4.61 -26.72 -2.60
CA VAL A 243 3.95 -27.26 -1.41
C VAL A 243 2.66 -26.49 -1.10
N LEU A 244 1.57 -27.24 -0.90
CA LEU A 244 0.29 -26.73 -0.42
C LEU A 244 0.13 -27.13 1.05
N VAL A 245 0.03 -26.15 1.95
CA VAL A 245 -0.02 -26.38 3.39
C VAL A 245 -1.41 -26.05 3.94
N LYS A 246 -1.94 -26.94 4.78
CA LYS A 246 -3.24 -26.77 5.44
C LYS A 246 -3.20 -27.25 6.89
N GLY A 247 -4.04 -26.65 7.75
CA GLY A 247 -4.26 -27.14 9.11
C GLY A 247 -5.03 -28.46 9.12
N SER A 248 -4.95 -29.19 10.24
CA SER A 248 -5.58 -30.50 10.49
C SER A 248 -7.11 -30.50 10.47
N ASP A 249 -7.75 -29.34 10.33
CA ASP A 249 -9.19 -29.22 10.04
C ASP A 249 -9.61 -29.93 8.73
N TYR A 250 -8.65 -30.33 7.90
CA TYR A 250 -8.89 -30.98 6.61
C TYR A 250 -8.16 -32.32 6.52
N LYS A 251 -8.85 -33.37 6.02
CA LYS A 251 -8.16 -34.60 5.57
C LYS A 251 -7.40 -34.32 4.26
N ILE A 252 -6.31 -35.06 4.03
CA ILE A 252 -5.44 -34.94 2.82
C ILE A 252 -6.23 -34.99 1.49
N GLY A 253 -7.35 -35.73 1.44
CA GLY A 253 -8.22 -35.84 0.26
C GLY A 253 -9.22 -34.69 0.09
N GLN A 254 -9.44 -33.87 1.12
CA GLN A 254 -10.41 -32.76 1.13
C GLN A 254 -9.74 -31.40 0.90
N VAL A 255 -8.41 -31.36 0.78
CA VAL A 255 -7.67 -30.12 0.52
C VAL A 255 -7.95 -29.65 -0.91
N VAL A 256 -8.66 -28.53 -1.04
CA VAL A 256 -8.92 -27.88 -2.33
C VAL A 256 -7.59 -27.60 -3.05
N GLY A 257 -7.47 -28.09 -4.28
CA GLY A 257 -6.25 -27.98 -5.08
C GLY A 257 -5.20 -29.06 -4.83
N GLY A 258 -5.34 -29.89 -3.80
CA GLY A 258 -4.34 -30.91 -3.44
C GLY A 258 -4.05 -31.90 -4.56
N ASN A 259 -5.08 -32.45 -5.20
CA ASN A 259 -4.92 -33.37 -6.35
C ASN A 259 -4.26 -32.68 -7.55
N PHE A 260 -4.58 -31.40 -7.80
CA PHE A 260 -3.95 -30.63 -8.85
C PHE A 260 -2.45 -30.42 -8.57
N VAL A 261 -2.09 -30.07 -7.34
CA VAL A 261 -0.70 -29.88 -6.91
C VAL A 261 0.13 -31.16 -7.09
N ARG A 262 -0.42 -32.32 -6.69
CA ARG A 262 0.26 -33.61 -6.84
C ARG A 262 0.48 -34.03 -8.30
N LYS A 263 -0.44 -33.69 -9.21
CA LYS A 263 -0.34 -34.05 -10.64
C LYS A 263 0.91 -33.50 -11.33
N TYR A 264 1.48 -32.40 -10.84
CA TYR A 264 2.72 -31.84 -11.40
C TYR A 264 3.93 -32.02 -10.47
N GLY A 265 3.86 -32.95 -9.51
CA GLY A 265 4.98 -33.27 -8.62
C GLY A 265 5.09 -32.40 -7.36
N GLY A 266 4.13 -31.49 -7.12
CA GLY A 266 4.02 -30.81 -5.84
C GLY A 266 3.47 -31.73 -4.74
N ARG A 267 3.55 -31.29 -3.48
CA ARG A 267 3.03 -32.06 -2.33
C ARG A 267 2.05 -31.27 -1.48
N VAL A 268 1.25 -32.00 -0.70
CA VAL A 268 0.31 -31.42 0.28
C VAL A 268 0.80 -31.76 1.67
N LYS A 269 0.92 -30.76 2.55
CA LYS A 269 1.28 -30.91 3.96
C LYS A 269 0.07 -30.56 4.83
N ILE A 270 -0.29 -31.45 5.72
CA ILE A 270 -1.22 -31.18 6.82
C ILE A 270 -0.40 -30.85 8.06
N VAL A 271 -0.81 -29.81 8.79
CA VAL A 271 -0.19 -29.35 10.03
C VAL A 271 -1.21 -29.52 11.16
N ASP A 272 -0.83 -30.23 12.21
CA ASP A 272 -1.67 -30.38 13.40
C ASP A 272 -1.80 -29.04 14.11
N LEU A 273 -3.02 -28.52 14.16
CA LEU A 273 -3.29 -27.22 14.79
C LEU A 273 -3.12 -27.32 16.30
N LEU A 274 -2.56 -26.26 16.90
CA LEU A 274 -2.47 -26.12 18.35
C LEU A 274 -3.87 -26.12 18.96
N SER A 275 -4.10 -27.03 19.92
CA SER A 275 -5.38 -27.15 20.60
C SER A 275 -5.70 -25.89 21.40
N GLY A 276 -6.99 -25.53 21.45
CA GLY A 276 -7.47 -24.44 22.31
C GLY A 276 -7.40 -23.03 21.74
N PHE A 277 -6.93 -22.82 20.50
CA PHE A 277 -6.88 -21.50 19.85
C PHE A 277 -7.78 -21.43 18.61
N SER A 278 -8.77 -20.53 18.63
CA SER A 278 -9.56 -20.16 17.43
C SER A 278 -10.08 -18.74 17.56
N SER A 279 -10.26 -18.03 16.43
CA SER A 279 -10.82 -16.67 16.46
C SER A 279 -12.19 -16.63 17.15
N SER A 280 -13.04 -17.65 16.93
CA SER A 280 -14.35 -17.75 17.59
C SER A 280 -14.23 -17.85 19.11
N LYS A 281 -13.26 -18.62 19.61
CA LYS A 281 -13.02 -18.77 21.05
C LYS A 281 -12.46 -17.49 21.68
N THR A 282 -11.54 -16.80 21.00
CA THR A 282 -11.04 -15.50 21.46
C THR A 282 -12.16 -14.48 21.64
N ILE A 283 -13.15 -14.47 20.74
CA ILE A 283 -14.27 -13.53 20.82
C ILE A 283 -15.26 -13.93 21.91
N SER A 284 -15.51 -15.23 22.08
CA SER A 284 -16.34 -15.73 23.19
C SER A 284 -15.79 -15.31 24.56
N LEU A 285 -14.47 -15.18 24.71
CA LEU A 285 -13.81 -14.76 25.95
C LEU A 285 -13.85 -13.24 26.19
N LEU A 286 -14.12 -12.44 25.16
CA LEU A 286 -14.20 -10.98 25.26
C LEU A 286 -15.65 -10.47 25.47
N GLY A 287 -16.64 -11.33 25.21
CA GLY A 287 -18.06 -11.04 25.41
C GLY A 287 -18.63 -11.58 26.73
N SER A 288 -17.77 -12.16 27.59
CA SER A 288 -18.04 -12.57 28.98
C SER A 288 -17.45 -11.56 29.94
#